data_AF-T0LZW2-F1
#
_entry.id   AF-T0LZW2-F1
#
_cell.length_a   1.000
_cell.length_b   1.000
_cell.length_c   1.000
_cell.angle_alpha   90.00
_cell.angle_beta   90.00
_cell.angle_gamma   90.00
#
_symmetry.space_group_name_H-M   'P 1'
#
loop_
_entity.id
_entity.type
_entity.pdbx_description
1 polymer ?
#
loop_
_entity_poly.entity_id
_entity_poly.type
_entity_poly.pdbx_seq_one_letter_code
_entity_poly.pdbx_strand_id
1 'polypeptide(L)' 'MEVLYGNKKINLVEKEYFVASSEPLYYGLIINPSSDLWSYMVKANSILCIFNNSTEKYSIPYRIDVGENSIFFVTPESKD' A
#
# COMPACT_ATOMS: atom_id res chain seq x y z
N MET A 1 -5.76 -7.08 3.75
CA MET A 1 -5.64 -6.41 2.43
C MET A 1 -4.55 -7.12 1.65
N GLU A 2 -4.75 -7.45 0.38
CA GLU A 2 -3.67 -8.11 -0.38
C GLU A 2 -3.00 -7.14 -1.36
N VAL A 3 -1.67 -7.14 -1.41
CA VAL A 3 -0.87 -6.33 -2.32
C VAL A 3 -0.21 -7.24 -3.34
N LEU A 4 -0.41 -6.94 -4.62
CA LEU A 4 0.27 -7.59 -5.74
C LEU A 4 1.46 -6.73 -6.16
N TYR A 5 2.64 -7.34 -6.25
CA TYR A 5 3.86 -6.67 -6.69
C TYR A 5 4.76 -7.64 -7.47
N GLY A 6 5.14 -7.25 -8.69
CA GLY A 6 5.76 -8.18 -9.63
C GLY A 6 4.90 -9.42 -9.84
N ASN A 7 5.48 -10.62 -9.61
CA ASN A 7 4.77 -11.91 -9.64
C ASN A 7 4.44 -12.45 -8.23
N LYS A 8 4.57 -11.62 -7.19
CA LYS A 8 4.32 -11.99 -5.80
C LYS A 8 3.02 -11.38 -5.30
N LYS A 9 2.46 -12.02 -4.29
CA LYS A 9 1.28 -11.56 -3.54
C LYS A 9 1.61 -11.60 -2.05
N ILE A 10 1.36 -10.50 -1.35
CA ILE A 10 1.46 -10.43 0.11
C ILE A 10 0.08 -10.10 0.68
N ASN A 11 -0.25 -10.75 1.79
CA ASN A 11 -1.41 -10.41 2.59
C ASN A 11 -0.98 -9.54 3.77
N LEU A 12 -1.44 -8.30 3.81
CA LEU A 12 -1.29 -7.39 4.94
C LEU A 12 -2.39 -7.68 5.96
N VAL A 13 -1.99 -8.00 7.19
CA VAL A 13 -2.92 -8.23 8.32
C VAL A 13 -3.37 -6.91 8.94
N GLU A 14 -4.39 -6.94 9.82
CA GLU A 14 -5.02 -5.73 10.41
C GLU A 14 -4.05 -4.77 11.12
N LYS A 15 -2.86 -5.23 11.52
CA LYS A 15 -1.83 -4.39 12.16
C LYS A 15 -0.84 -3.75 11.17
N GLU A 16 -0.91 -4.13 9.90
CA GLU A 16 0.02 -3.70 8.85
C GLU A 16 -0.62 -2.68 7.90
N TYR A 17 -1.89 -2.31 8.13
CA TYR A 17 -2.54 -1.21 7.43
C TYR A 17 -3.64 -0.56 8.27
N PHE A 18 -3.99 0.68 7.94
CA PHE A 18 -5.08 1.42 8.56
C PHE A 18 -5.73 2.40 7.57
N VAL A 19 -6.96 2.84 7.85
CA VAL A 19 -7.61 3.93 7.11
C VAL A 19 -7.02 5.25 7.62
N ALA A 20 -6.26 5.94 6.78
CA ALA A 20 -5.65 7.22 7.11
C ALA A 20 -6.61 8.40 6.89
N SER A 21 -7.49 8.29 5.90
CA SER A 21 -8.58 9.24 5.63
C SER A 21 -9.71 8.51 4.91
N SER A 22 -10.97 8.84 5.22
CA SER A 22 -12.14 8.30 4.53
C SER A 22 -12.56 9.15 3.32
N GLU A 23 -12.34 10.47 3.37
CA GLU A 23 -12.72 11.43 2.32
C GLU A 23 -11.66 12.53 2.17
N PRO A 24 -10.81 12.50 1.14
CA PRO A 24 -10.63 11.41 0.17
C PRO A 24 -10.12 10.11 0.82
N LEU A 25 -10.37 8.96 0.20
CA LEU A 25 -9.98 7.65 0.73
C LEU A 25 -8.46 7.47 0.66
N TYR A 26 -7.82 7.25 1.81
CA TYR A 26 -6.42 6.89 1.94
C TYR A 26 -6.24 5.75 2.92
N TYR A 27 -5.39 4.79 2.55
CA TYR A 27 -4.87 3.78 3.46
C TYR A 27 -3.41 4.07 3.77
N GLY A 28 -3.01 3.90 5.03
CA GLY A 28 -1.60 3.84 5.42
C GLY A 28 -1.18 2.37 5.52
N LEU A 29 -0.15 1.97 4.75
CA LEU A 29 0.43 0.64 4.79
C LEU A 29 1.75 0.68 5.56
N ILE A 30 1.85 -0.09 6.64
CA ILE A 30 3.04 -0.14 7.50
C ILE A 30 3.92 -1.29 7.02
N ILE A 31 5.11 -0.97 6.51
CA ILE A 31 5.98 -1.95 5.87
C ILE A 31 7.40 -1.82 6.40
N ASN A 32 7.97 -2.96 6.78
CA ASN A 32 9.35 -3.07 7.24
C ASN A 32 10.34 -2.82 6.07
N PRO A 33 11.33 -1.92 6.20
CA PRO A 33 12.37 -1.63 5.21
C PRO A 33 13.20 -2.84 4.79
N SER A 34 13.31 -3.87 5.65
CA SER A 34 14.00 -5.12 5.31
C SER A 34 13.19 -6.03 4.37
N SER A 35 11.92 -5.72 4.09
CA SER A 35 11.08 -6.53 3.22
C SER A 35 11.29 -6.24 1.72
N ASP A 36 11.13 -7.28 0.90
CA ASP A 36 11.09 -7.15 -0.57
C ASP A 36 9.99 -6.18 -1.03
N LEU A 37 8.86 -6.17 -0.33
CA LEU A 37 7.73 -5.30 -0.64
C LEU A 37 8.09 -3.82 -0.47
N TRP A 38 8.84 -3.48 0.57
CA TRP A 38 9.32 -2.11 0.76
C TRP A 38 10.20 -1.67 -0.41
N SER A 39 11.17 -2.51 -0.78
CA SER A 39 12.10 -2.23 -1.89
C SER A 39 11.38 -2.01 -3.22
N TYR A 40 10.26 -2.73 -3.43
CA TYR A 40 9.37 -2.52 -4.55
C TYR A 40 8.61 -1.19 -4.44
N MET A 41 7.94 -0.94 -3.30
CA MET A 41 7.06 0.20 -3.12
C MET A 41 7.78 1.54 -3.14
N VAL A 42 9.04 1.61 -2.70
CA VAL A 42 9.86 2.83 -2.80
C VAL A 42 10.07 3.28 -4.25
N LYS A 43 10.06 2.36 -5.21
CA LYS A 43 10.28 2.65 -6.63
C LYS A 43 8.96 2.70 -7.43
N ALA A 44 7.86 2.26 -6.83
CA ALA A 44 6.58 2.18 -7.50
C ALA A 44 5.80 3.49 -7.31
N ASN A 45 5.15 3.96 -8.37
CA ASN A 45 4.19 5.06 -8.28
C ASN A 45 2.78 4.56 -7.87
N SER A 46 2.55 3.26 -8.01
CA SER A 46 1.25 2.63 -7.78
C SER A 46 1.41 1.15 -7.44
N ILE A 47 0.46 0.60 -6.69
CA ILE A 47 0.34 -0.84 -6.40
C ILE A 47 -1.04 -1.35 -6.84
N LEU A 48 -1.14 -2.66 -7.04
CA LEU A 48 -2.43 -3.33 -7.19
C LEU A 48 -2.83 -3.92 -5.84
N CYS A 49 -4.02 -3.58 -5.37
CA CYS A 49 -4.59 -4.07 -4.14
C CYS A 49 -5.80 -4.95 -4.44
N ILE A 50 -5.96 -6.04 -3.68
CA ILE A 50 -7.17 -6.84 -3.68
C ILE A 50 -7.95 -6.56 -2.40
N PHE A 51 -9.19 -6.08 -2.59
CA PHE A 51 -10.17 -5.84 -1.54
C PHE A 51 -11.50 -6.48 -1.95
N ASN A 52 -12.13 -7.27 -1.08
CA ASN A 52 -13.45 -7.87 -1.35
C ASN A 52 -13.57 -8.56 -2.73
N ASN A 53 -12.52 -9.26 -3.17
CA ASN A 53 -12.38 -9.88 -4.49
C ASN A 53 -12.33 -8.91 -5.71
N SER A 54 -12.29 -7.60 -5.52
CA SER A 54 -11.91 -6.64 -6.58
C SER A 54 -10.40 -6.41 -6.55
N THR A 55 -9.79 -6.36 -7.73
CA THR A 55 -8.40 -5.90 -7.89
C THR A 55 -8.43 -4.48 -8.41
N GLU A 56 -7.85 -3.56 -7.67
CA GLU A 56 -7.87 -2.13 -7.95
C GLU A 56 -6.47 -1.54 -7.86
N LYS A 57 -6.21 -0.50 -8.64
CA LYS A 57 -4.92 0.19 -8.66
C LYS A 57 -4.96 1.36 -7.70
N TYR A 58 -3.95 1.44 -6.84
CA TYR A 58 -3.78 2.50 -5.85
C TYR A 58 -2.48 3.23 -6.14
N SER A 59 -2.53 4.55 -6.22
CA SER A 59 -1.35 5.40 -6.30
C SER A 59 -0.67 5.50 -4.94
N ILE A 60 0.63 5.77 -4.91
CA ILE A 60 1.43 5.95 -3.69
C ILE A 60 1.92 7.42 -3.61
N PRO A 61 1.05 8.37 -3.27
CA PRO A 61 1.42 9.80 -3.28
C PRO A 61 2.41 10.17 -2.18
N TYR A 62 2.43 9.48 -1.04
CA TYR A 62 3.27 9.84 0.10
C TYR A 62 3.89 8.63 0.79
N ARG A 63 5.07 8.86 1.36
CA ARG A 63 5.75 7.93 2.27
C ARG A 63 6.28 8.70 3.46
N ILE A 64 6.13 8.14 4.66
CA ILE A 64 6.76 8.64 5.88
C ILE A 64 7.56 7.50 6.51
N ASP A 65 8.79 7.78 6.92
CA ASP A 65 9.63 6.81 7.63
C ASP A 65 9.47 7.06 9.15
N VAL A 66 9.04 6.03 9.90
CA VAL A 66 8.71 6.10 11.34
C VAL A 66 9.43 4.98 12.09
N GLY A 67 10.48 5.35 12.82
CA GLY A 67 11.31 4.39 13.55
C GLY A 67 11.90 3.35 12.60
N GLU A 68 11.57 2.08 12.82
CA GLU A 68 12.04 0.95 12.00
C GLU A 68 11.10 0.59 10.85
N ASN A 69 10.03 1.36 10.60
CA ASN A 69 9.05 1.08 9.56
C ASN A 69 8.85 2.27 8.62
N SER A 70 8.31 2.02 7.43
CA SER A 70 7.76 3.07 6.57
C SER A 70 6.25 2.93 6.45
N ILE A 71 5.57 4.07 6.45
CA ILE A 71 4.14 4.17 6.16
C ILE A 71 3.99 4.69 4.73
N PHE A 72 3.47 3.85 3.86
CA PHE A 72 3.09 4.23 2.49
C PHE A 72 1.62 4.61 2.48
N PHE A 73 1.34 5.84 2.09
CA PHE A 73 -0.04 6.30 1.93
C PHE A 73 -0.48 5.99 0.51
N VAL A 74 -1.55 5.21 0.40
CA VAL A 74 -2.08 4.77 -0.89
C VAL A 74 -3.55 5.18 -1.04
N THR A 75 -3.92 5.59 -2.26
CA THR A 75 -5.28 6.06 -2.57
C THR A 75 -5.72 5.50 -3.93
N PRO A 76 -6.99 5.13 -4.12
CA PRO A 76 -7.46 4.58 -5.39
C PRO A 76 -7.11 5.53 -6.55
N GLU A 77 -6.55 4.99 -7.64
CA GLU A 77 -6.47 5.77 -8.87
C GLU A 77 -7.90 5.93 -9.42
N SER A 78 -8.35 7.17 -9.57
CA SER A 78 -9.59 7.49 -10.27
C SER A 78 -9.57 6.82 -11.64
N LYS A 79 -10.61 6.05 -11.96
CA LYS A 79 -10.84 5.56 -13.31
C LYS A 79 -11.39 6.73 -14.13
N ASP A 80 -10.50 7.56 -14.68
CA ASP A 80 -10.88 8.46 -15.79
C ASP A 80 -11.27 7.65 -17.03
#